data_AF-A0A486XS07-F1
#
_entry.id   AF-A0A486XS07-F1
#
_cell.length_a   1.000
_cell.length_b   1.000
_cell.length_c   1.000
_cell.angle_alpha   90.00
_cell.angle_beta   90.00
_cell.angle_gamma   90.00
#
_symmetry.space_group_name_H-M   'P 1'
#
loop_
_entity.id
_entity.type
_entity.pdbx_description
1 polymer ?
#
loop_
_entity_poly.entity_id
_entity_poly.type
_entity_poly.pdbx_seq_one_letter_code
_entity_poly.pdbx_strand_id
1 'polypeptide(L)'
;MNLIINLITCLSFITAASLELKNFIPPLEISSAFYTVHSNELIALKGISHRADFIEKLNQGKWELQPVIISQSAFVSKAMTEHLMTNKKDSALGVKYKKGDKITNMEGALHTFVTPICPVTMLGDYIYKKRHGILLLNNMGRRVVLSAAIQPDFELAGNDEVIMKIVEIKQQPVIGQELPSDFQPLWNQSKWNQEVFEKKLKQYEESLQKHLIYFLTKKHRLPALHEVQNIITYQETIELLEQLILKEDVDILEALGDKFSVLNDHVISLEALFTIYTHQLCNEFSVLEHMLPQGYVYTINPPAIFTTQIGGVKNVNLLNRLQILSFKQLKKTSSFENLKVIGFNNYSDKEAINLFRHVFFDKIVVETQALFEQGHYSMKDPYALVLHNNSDAFGQNIETEGPSSLDGVIGSYSDAACHLQRNRENLVRFVM
;
A
#
# COMPACT_ATOMS: atom_id res chain seq x y z
N MET A 1 -25.63 23.78 46.82
CA MET A 1 -26.76 22.92 46.42
C MET A 1 -26.75 22.86 44.90
N ASN A 2 -26.41 21.68 44.38
CA ASN A 2 -26.47 21.18 43.00
C ASN A 2 -25.62 21.83 41.89
N LEU A 3 -24.45 21.21 41.71
CA LEU A 3 -23.72 21.02 40.44
C LEU A 3 -24.61 20.29 39.41
N ILE A 4 -24.56 20.73 38.15
CA ILE A 4 -24.73 19.85 36.98
C ILE A 4 -23.55 20.16 36.05
N ILE A 5 -22.57 19.26 36.05
CA ILE A 5 -21.53 19.18 35.02
C ILE A 5 -21.95 18.03 34.10
N ASN A 6 -22.23 18.36 32.84
CA ASN A 6 -22.44 17.38 31.78
C ASN A 6 -21.14 16.61 31.53
N LEU A 7 -21.10 15.35 31.95
CA LEU A 7 -20.18 14.36 31.39
C LEU A 7 -20.81 13.80 30.10
N ILE A 8 -20.29 14.22 28.95
CA ILE A 8 -20.39 13.45 27.71
C ILE A 8 -19.29 12.40 27.79
N THR A 9 -19.64 11.20 28.26
CA THR A 9 -18.81 10.01 28.11
C THR A 9 -18.96 9.50 26.68
N CYS A 10 -18.08 9.94 25.77
CA CYS A 10 -17.78 9.22 24.53
C CYS A 10 -16.98 7.96 24.89
N LEU A 11 -17.68 6.89 25.24
CA LEU A 11 -17.14 5.53 25.22
C LEU A 11 -17.25 5.01 23.78
N SER A 12 -16.29 5.40 22.94
CA SER A 12 -16.02 4.68 21.69
C SER A 12 -15.27 3.40 22.04
N PHE A 13 -15.99 2.27 22.08
CA PHE A 13 -15.36 0.96 21.99
C PHE A 13 -14.74 0.86 20.59
N ILE A 14 -13.45 1.18 20.47
CA ILE A 14 -12.67 0.92 19.25
C ILE A 14 -12.35 -0.58 19.28
N THR A 15 -13.30 -1.40 18.86
CA THR A 15 -13.05 -2.81 18.53
C THR A 15 -12.64 -2.86 17.06
N ALA A 16 -11.45 -3.41 16.77
CA ALA A 16 -10.84 -3.49 15.42
C ALA A 16 -10.93 -2.17 14.63
N ALA A 17 -9.87 -1.35 14.67
CA ALA A 17 -9.74 -0.08 13.95
C ALA A 17 -10.60 -0.02 12.68
N SER A 18 -11.61 0.86 12.65
CA SER A 18 -12.70 0.86 11.67
C SER A 18 -12.21 0.59 10.24
N LEU A 19 -12.62 -0.54 9.66
CA LEU A 19 -12.35 -0.91 8.26
C LEU A 19 -13.29 -0.14 7.32
N GLU A 20 -13.32 1.18 7.49
CA GLU A 20 -14.14 2.12 6.75
C GLU A 20 -13.22 3.14 6.07
N LEU A 21 -13.72 3.76 4.99
CA LEU A 21 -13.01 4.89 4.42
C LEU A 21 -13.03 6.05 5.43
N LYS A 22 -11.87 6.67 5.63
CA LYS A 22 -11.75 7.84 6.48
C LYS A 22 -12.39 9.02 5.78
N ASN A 23 -13.24 9.73 6.50
CA ASN A 23 -13.71 11.05 6.09
C ASN A 23 -12.73 12.11 6.58
N PHE A 24 -12.25 12.95 5.67
CA PHE A 24 -11.44 14.12 6.03
C PHE A 24 -11.74 15.29 5.10
N ILE A 25 -11.50 16.50 5.60
CA ILE A 25 -11.62 17.73 4.81
C ILE A 25 -10.19 18.16 4.45
N PRO A 26 -9.73 17.93 3.21
CA PRO A 26 -8.42 18.38 2.77
C PRO A 26 -8.34 19.91 2.77
N PRO A 27 -7.17 20.50 3.13
CA PRO A 27 -6.90 21.90 2.85
C PRO A 27 -7.13 22.24 1.37
N LEU A 28 -7.63 23.45 1.10
CA LEU A 28 -7.97 23.90 -0.26
C LEU A 28 -6.77 23.80 -1.22
N GLU A 29 -5.58 24.16 -0.73
CA GLU A 29 -4.28 24.06 -1.44
C GLU A 29 -4.07 22.66 -2.03
N ILE A 30 -4.36 21.61 -1.25
CA ILE A 30 -4.18 20.23 -1.69
C ILE A 30 -5.27 19.83 -2.67
N SER A 31 -6.52 20.18 -2.35
CA SER A 31 -7.68 19.83 -3.18
C SER A 31 -7.52 20.35 -4.61
N SER A 32 -7.08 21.60 -4.77
CA SER A 32 -6.85 22.19 -6.10
C SER A 32 -5.79 21.44 -6.92
N ALA A 33 -4.75 20.89 -6.28
CA ALA A 33 -3.70 20.18 -6.98
C ALA A 33 -4.21 18.87 -7.62
N PHE A 34 -5.11 18.17 -6.93
CA PHE A 34 -5.70 16.92 -7.41
C PHE A 34 -6.88 17.12 -8.36
N TYR A 35 -7.73 18.14 -8.13
CA TYR A 35 -8.92 18.40 -8.95
C TYR A 35 -8.59 18.76 -10.39
N THR A 36 -7.36 19.24 -10.63
CA THR A 36 -6.85 19.63 -11.94
C THR A 36 -6.13 18.50 -12.67
N VAL A 37 -6.13 17.28 -12.13
CA VAL A 37 -5.53 16.12 -12.79
C VAL A 37 -6.53 15.52 -13.78
N HIS A 38 -6.34 15.82 -15.05
CA HIS A 38 -7.08 15.24 -16.17
C HIS A 38 -6.11 14.45 -17.06
N SER A 39 -6.20 13.12 -17.02
CA SER A 39 -5.21 12.27 -17.67
C SER A 39 -5.48 12.04 -19.15
N ASN A 40 -6.61 12.49 -19.70
CA ASN A 40 -6.88 12.50 -21.13
C ASN A 40 -6.09 13.60 -21.88
N GLU A 41 -5.56 14.59 -21.17
CA GLU A 41 -4.81 15.71 -21.76
C GLU A 41 -3.29 15.51 -21.70
N LEU A 42 -2.60 16.12 -22.66
CA LEU A 42 -1.15 16.17 -22.74
C LEU A 42 -0.65 17.59 -22.47
N ILE A 43 0.41 17.72 -21.68
CA ILE A 43 1.04 19.01 -21.35
C ILE A 43 2.44 19.10 -21.95
N ALA A 44 2.82 20.28 -22.43
CA ALA A 44 4.14 20.50 -23.01
C ALA A 44 5.22 20.60 -21.92
N LEU A 45 6.30 19.83 -22.05
CA LEU A 45 7.33 19.71 -21.01
C LEU A 45 8.57 20.58 -21.23
N LYS A 46 8.62 21.35 -22.32
CA LYS A 46 9.64 22.39 -22.58
C LYS A 46 11.09 21.95 -22.29
N GLY A 47 11.48 20.79 -22.81
CA GLY A 47 12.85 20.26 -22.74
C GLY A 47 13.15 19.38 -21.53
N ILE A 48 12.14 18.90 -20.80
CA ILE A 48 12.29 17.85 -19.78
C ILE A 48 12.15 16.48 -20.47
N SER A 49 13.14 15.62 -20.24
CA SER A 49 13.27 14.29 -20.85
C SER A 49 13.58 13.17 -19.85
N HIS A 50 14.00 13.51 -18.63
CA HIS A 50 14.27 12.55 -17.55
C HIS A 50 14.18 13.20 -16.15
N ARG A 51 14.20 12.37 -15.09
CA ARG A 51 14.34 12.77 -13.67
C ARG A 51 15.32 13.92 -13.42
N ALA A 52 16.51 13.87 -14.02
CA ALA A 52 17.54 14.88 -13.80
C ALA A 52 17.07 16.29 -14.23
N ASP A 53 16.31 16.38 -15.31
CA ASP A 53 15.78 17.64 -15.82
C ASP A 53 14.71 18.20 -14.87
N PHE A 54 13.83 17.36 -14.30
CA PHE A 54 12.87 17.80 -13.29
C PHE A 54 13.57 18.37 -12.06
N ILE A 55 14.61 17.68 -11.56
CA ILE A 55 15.42 18.15 -10.42
C ILE A 55 16.11 19.47 -10.76
N GLU A 56 16.68 19.60 -11.95
CA GLU A 56 17.32 20.84 -12.40
C GLU A 56 16.31 22.00 -12.46
N LYS A 57 15.13 21.79 -13.05
CA LYS A 57 14.07 22.81 -13.14
C LYS A 57 13.55 23.19 -11.76
N LEU A 58 13.40 22.23 -10.86
CA LEU A 58 13.01 22.48 -9.48
C LEU A 58 14.03 23.38 -8.77
N ASN A 59 15.33 23.05 -8.87
CA ASN A 59 16.41 23.86 -8.30
C ASN A 59 16.47 25.29 -8.88
N GLN A 60 16.02 25.47 -10.12
CA GLN A 60 15.91 26.77 -10.79
C GLN A 60 14.62 27.53 -10.45
N GLY A 61 13.70 26.97 -9.64
CA GLY A 61 12.38 27.54 -9.39
C GLY A 61 11.46 27.55 -10.61
N LYS A 62 11.74 26.69 -11.61
CA LYS A 62 10.98 26.55 -12.87
C LYS A 62 10.09 25.30 -12.90
N TRP A 63 10.02 24.57 -11.79
CA TRP A 63 9.11 23.45 -11.58
C TRP A 63 8.54 23.54 -10.17
N GLU A 64 7.25 23.27 -10.03
CA GLU A 64 6.54 23.37 -8.76
C GLU A 64 6.25 21.98 -8.19
N LEU A 65 6.62 21.76 -6.93
CA LEU A 65 6.29 20.53 -6.22
C LEU A 65 4.80 20.47 -5.91
N GLN A 66 4.20 19.33 -6.18
CA GLN A 66 2.81 19.07 -5.83
C GLN A 66 2.73 18.59 -4.38
N PRO A 67 1.63 18.84 -3.68
CA PRO A 67 1.43 18.33 -2.33
C PRO A 67 1.38 16.79 -2.34
N VAL A 68 1.95 16.18 -1.31
CA VAL A 68 1.89 14.74 -1.05
C VAL A 68 0.98 14.53 0.13
N ILE A 69 -0.06 13.71 -0.03
CA ILE A 69 -0.88 13.22 1.07
C ILE A 69 -0.28 11.89 1.50
N ILE A 70 -0.01 11.72 2.79
CA ILE A 70 0.40 10.43 3.35
C ILE A 70 -0.76 9.93 4.21
N SER A 71 -1.51 8.97 3.69
CA SER A 71 -2.59 8.32 4.43
C SER A 71 -2.03 7.12 5.19
N GLN A 72 -2.36 6.99 6.47
CA GLN A 72 -1.82 5.94 7.33
C GLN A 72 -2.93 5.20 8.10
N SER A 73 -2.75 3.93 8.45
CA SER A 73 -3.71 3.29 9.37
C SER A 73 -3.68 3.97 10.75
N ALA A 74 -4.82 4.03 11.44
CA ALA A 74 -4.95 4.76 12.71
C ALA A 74 -3.97 4.30 13.82
N PHE A 75 -3.53 3.04 13.74
CA PHE A 75 -2.55 2.48 14.67
C PHE A 75 -1.10 2.81 14.32
N VAL A 76 -0.83 3.49 13.20
CA VAL A 76 0.49 4.02 12.87
C VAL A 76 0.56 5.44 13.40
N SER A 77 1.50 5.73 14.30
CA SER A 77 1.63 7.08 14.85
C SER A 77 2.22 8.04 13.81
N LYS A 78 1.91 9.33 13.94
CA LYS A 78 2.49 10.36 13.06
C LYS A 78 4.02 10.35 13.10
N ALA A 79 4.62 10.21 14.29
CA ALA A 79 6.08 10.13 14.46
C ALA A 79 6.68 8.93 13.71
N MET A 80 5.97 7.80 13.71
CA MET A 80 6.39 6.62 12.94
C MET A 80 6.29 6.87 11.44
N THR A 81 5.20 7.46 10.96
CA THR A 81 5.07 7.81 9.54
C THR A 81 6.11 8.83 9.08
N GLU A 82 6.42 9.83 9.91
CA GLU A 82 7.51 10.77 9.63
C GLU A 82 8.87 10.05 9.52
N HIS A 83 9.16 9.11 10.44
CA HIS A 83 10.35 8.27 10.38
C HIS A 83 10.43 7.46 9.09
N LEU A 84 9.37 6.70 8.82
CA LEU A 84 9.25 5.83 7.66
C LEU A 84 9.45 6.59 6.35
N MET A 85 8.89 7.81 6.24
CA MET A 85 8.97 8.61 5.02
C MET A 85 10.30 9.36 4.84
N THR A 86 11.05 9.63 5.91
CA THR A 86 12.27 10.47 5.86
C THR A 86 13.57 9.68 6.01
N ASN A 87 13.52 8.46 6.55
CA ASN A 87 14.69 7.64 6.85
C ASN A 87 14.85 6.39 5.96
N LYS A 88 14.22 6.41 4.78
CA LYS A 88 14.29 5.40 3.72
C LYS A 88 15.74 4.99 3.38
N LYS A 89 15.93 3.77 2.87
CA LYS A 89 17.24 3.18 2.53
C LYS A 89 17.62 3.41 1.06
N ASP A 90 18.90 3.73 0.80
CA ASP A 90 19.37 4.03 -0.56
C ASP A 90 19.34 2.85 -1.55
N SER A 91 19.22 1.62 -1.06
CA SER A 91 19.14 0.41 -1.89
C SER A 91 18.24 -0.66 -1.25
N ALA A 92 17.29 -1.17 -2.02
CA ALA A 92 16.38 -2.25 -1.66
C ALA A 92 16.93 -3.66 -1.95
N LEU A 93 18.07 -3.78 -2.65
CA LEU A 93 18.48 -5.06 -3.21
C LEU A 93 19.00 -6.04 -2.14
N GLY A 94 18.21 -7.08 -1.91
CA GLY A 94 18.63 -8.39 -1.39
C GLY A 94 18.85 -8.51 0.11
N VAL A 95 18.86 -7.42 0.86
CA VAL A 95 18.88 -7.47 2.33
C VAL A 95 18.00 -6.37 2.91
N LYS A 96 16.96 -6.79 3.62
CA LYS A 96 15.92 -5.90 4.15
C LYS A 96 16.50 -5.02 5.27
N TYR A 97 17.21 -5.61 6.24
CA TYR A 97 17.90 -4.85 7.29
C TYR A 97 19.39 -5.22 7.46
N LYS A 98 20.25 -4.21 7.58
CA LYS A 98 21.64 -4.32 8.02
C LYS A 98 21.92 -3.31 9.12
N LYS A 99 22.89 -3.60 9.98
CA LYS A 99 23.38 -2.63 10.97
C LYS A 99 23.77 -1.32 10.27
N GLY A 100 23.22 -0.21 10.75
CA GLY A 100 23.40 1.12 10.16
C GLY A 100 22.21 1.56 9.29
N ASP A 101 21.35 0.63 8.88
CA ASP A 101 20.05 0.98 8.30
C ASP A 101 19.17 1.65 9.38
N LYS A 102 18.39 2.63 8.95
CA LYS A 102 17.51 3.38 9.83
C LYS A 102 16.12 2.76 9.97
N ILE A 103 15.73 1.92 9.01
CA ILE A 103 14.43 1.24 8.97
C ILE A 103 14.65 -0.24 9.29
N THR A 104 14.02 -0.76 10.34
CA THR A 104 14.04 -2.19 10.71
C THR A 104 13.07 -3.02 9.87
N ASN A 105 13.10 -4.35 9.98
CA ASN A 105 12.21 -5.20 9.19
C ASN A 105 10.73 -5.00 9.58
N MET A 106 10.45 -4.85 10.87
CA MET A 106 9.06 -4.63 11.34
C MET A 106 8.57 -3.20 11.09
N GLU A 107 9.45 -2.20 11.07
CA GLU A 107 9.11 -0.89 10.50
C GLU A 107 8.80 -0.99 9.01
N GLY A 108 9.52 -1.87 8.33
CA GLY A 108 9.24 -2.27 6.97
C GLY A 108 7.84 -2.84 6.75
N ALA A 109 7.41 -3.77 7.61
CA ALA A 109 6.03 -4.29 7.61
C ALA A 109 5.01 -3.16 7.87
N LEU A 110 5.37 -2.22 8.75
CA LEU A 110 4.53 -1.09 9.08
C LEU A 110 4.33 -0.13 7.89
N HIS A 111 5.30 -0.08 6.96
CA HIS A 111 5.26 0.71 5.74
C HIS A 111 4.10 0.31 4.81
N THR A 112 3.61 -0.94 4.87
CA THR A 112 2.40 -1.40 4.16
C THR A 112 1.15 -0.61 4.57
N PHE A 113 1.15 -0.02 5.77
CA PHE A 113 0.04 0.76 6.32
C PHE A 113 0.22 2.27 6.18
N VAL A 114 1.16 2.70 5.34
CA VAL A 114 1.42 4.11 5.02
C VAL A 114 1.44 4.24 3.50
N THR A 115 0.55 5.07 2.95
CA THR A 115 0.34 5.22 1.51
C THR A 115 0.50 6.68 1.11
N PRO A 116 1.65 7.04 0.51
CA PRO A 116 1.86 8.35 -0.10
C PRO A 116 1.11 8.44 -1.43
N ILE A 117 0.36 9.52 -1.62
CA ILE A 117 -0.41 9.79 -2.84
C ILE A 117 -0.11 11.21 -3.29
N CYS A 118 0.23 11.39 -4.57
CA CYS A 118 0.50 12.71 -5.12
C CYS A 118 0.17 12.82 -6.62
N PRO A 119 -0.17 14.03 -7.10
CA PRO A 119 -0.19 14.33 -8.52
C PRO A 119 1.24 14.30 -9.08
N VAL A 120 1.43 13.64 -10.22
CA VAL A 120 2.73 13.56 -10.90
C VAL A 120 2.57 13.83 -12.40
N THR A 121 3.64 14.26 -13.03
CA THR A 121 3.74 14.45 -14.48
C THR A 121 4.63 13.36 -15.06
N MET A 122 4.02 12.44 -15.81
CA MET A 122 4.72 11.37 -16.54
C MET A 122 5.19 11.85 -17.91
N LEU A 123 6.41 11.50 -18.31
CA LEU A 123 6.99 11.80 -19.64
C LEU A 123 6.46 10.87 -20.74
N GLY A 124 5.78 9.80 -20.36
CA GLY A 124 5.19 8.83 -21.26
C GLY A 124 4.25 7.87 -20.55
N ASP A 125 3.61 7.02 -21.34
CA ASP A 125 2.66 6.04 -20.83
C ASP A 125 3.38 4.72 -20.48
N TYR A 126 2.96 4.09 -19.39
CA TYR A 126 3.53 2.84 -18.93
C TYR A 126 3.23 1.70 -19.90
N ILE A 127 4.26 0.90 -20.19
CA ILE A 127 4.14 -0.32 -20.98
C ILE A 127 4.79 -1.50 -20.25
N TYR A 128 4.11 -2.66 -20.28
CA TYR A 128 4.69 -3.93 -19.85
C TYR A 128 4.87 -4.85 -21.05
N LYS A 129 6.13 -5.07 -21.48
CA LYS A 129 6.48 -6.01 -22.56
C LYS A 129 7.62 -6.91 -22.12
N LYS A 130 7.31 -7.87 -21.23
CA LYS A 130 8.27 -8.73 -20.50
C LYS A 130 9.17 -8.00 -19.49
N ARG A 131 9.22 -6.67 -19.53
CA ARG A 131 9.86 -5.77 -18.56
C ARG A 131 9.04 -4.46 -18.47
N HIS A 132 9.24 -3.71 -17.40
CA HIS A 132 8.70 -2.37 -17.24
C HIS A 132 9.39 -1.40 -18.20
N GLY A 133 8.62 -0.49 -18.81
CA GLY A 133 9.14 0.56 -19.68
C GLY A 133 8.13 1.68 -19.87
N ILE A 134 8.52 2.68 -20.67
CA ILE A 134 7.70 3.84 -21.02
C ILE A 134 7.65 4.00 -22.53
N LEU A 135 6.47 4.30 -23.06
CA LEU A 135 6.30 4.86 -24.40
C LEU A 135 6.26 6.38 -24.31
N LEU A 136 7.34 7.05 -24.72
CA LEU A 136 7.51 8.50 -24.57
C LEU A 136 6.51 9.29 -25.43
N LEU A 137 6.04 10.41 -24.91
CA LEU A 137 5.05 11.29 -25.55
C LEU A 137 5.69 12.46 -26.31
N ASN A 138 6.89 12.29 -26.87
CA ASN A 138 7.57 13.27 -27.74
C ASN A 138 7.58 14.72 -27.18
N ASN A 139 8.21 14.95 -26.03
CA ASN A 139 8.26 16.23 -25.27
C ASN A 139 6.93 16.69 -24.64
N MET A 140 5.90 15.85 -24.69
CA MET A 140 4.70 16.02 -23.91
C MET A 140 4.75 15.15 -22.66
N GLY A 141 3.92 15.48 -21.68
CA GLY A 141 3.70 14.68 -20.50
C GLY A 141 2.23 14.55 -20.18
N ARG A 142 1.91 13.65 -19.27
CA ARG A 142 0.55 13.39 -18.79
C ARG A 142 0.49 13.60 -17.29
N ARG A 143 -0.50 14.36 -16.84
CA ARG A 143 -0.79 14.45 -15.40
C ARG A 143 -1.52 13.18 -14.97
N VAL A 144 -1.01 12.53 -13.96
CA VAL A 144 -1.59 11.32 -13.35
C VAL A 144 -1.52 11.45 -11.84
N VAL A 145 -2.19 10.57 -11.11
CA VAL A 145 -2.01 10.42 -9.67
C VAL A 145 -1.14 9.19 -9.45
N LEU A 146 -0.08 9.34 -8.67
CA LEU A 146 0.70 8.22 -8.18
C LEU A 146 0.19 7.85 -6.80
N SER A 147 -0.17 6.58 -6.62
CA SER A 147 -0.21 5.94 -5.32
C SER A 147 1.05 5.12 -5.12
N ALA A 148 1.84 5.49 -4.12
CA ALA A 148 3.07 4.80 -3.74
C ALA A 148 2.81 3.73 -2.68
N ALA A 149 1.71 2.97 -2.82
CA ALA A 149 1.34 1.90 -1.90
C ALA A 149 2.37 0.77 -1.90
N ILE A 150 2.56 0.13 -0.75
CA ILE A 150 3.61 -0.85 -0.54
C ILE A 150 2.96 -2.20 -0.36
N GLN A 151 3.32 -3.13 -1.24
CA GLN A 151 2.75 -4.47 -1.22
C GLN A 151 3.25 -5.25 0.00
N PRO A 152 2.46 -6.18 0.54
CA PRO A 152 2.94 -7.11 1.55
C PRO A 152 4.13 -7.94 1.01
N ASP A 153 5.27 -7.83 1.67
CA ASP A 153 6.53 -8.50 1.31
C ASP A 153 6.64 -9.93 1.91
N PHE A 154 6.62 -10.93 1.03
CA PHE A 154 6.93 -12.34 1.33
C PHE A 154 8.19 -12.83 0.61
N GLU A 155 9.19 -11.98 0.36
CA GLU A 155 10.45 -12.41 -0.25
C GLU A 155 11.36 -13.18 0.72
N LEU A 156 12.16 -14.10 0.17
CA LEU A 156 13.06 -15.01 0.89
C LEU A 156 14.46 -14.43 1.19
N ALA A 157 14.74 -13.18 0.81
CA ALA A 157 16.11 -12.69 0.73
C ALA A 157 16.74 -12.34 2.10
N GLY A 158 17.32 -13.37 2.74
CA GLY A 158 18.27 -13.29 3.85
C GLY A 158 17.65 -12.98 5.23
N ASN A 159 17.38 -14.03 6.04
CA ASN A 159 16.99 -14.03 7.47
C ASN A 159 15.91 -13.06 7.99
N ASP A 160 15.29 -12.25 7.14
CA ASP A 160 14.51 -11.08 7.56
C ASP A 160 13.11 -11.09 6.96
N GLU A 161 12.30 -12.06 7.38
CA GLU A 161 10.90 -12.16 6.97
C GLU A 161 10.10 -10.97 7.52
N VAL A 162 9.39 -10.26 6.65
CA VAL A 162 8.61 -9.06 6.99
C VAL A 162 7.16 -9.45 7.30
N ILE A 163 6.38 -9.80 6.27
CA ILE A 163 4.96 -10.12 6.47
C ILE A 163 4.74 -11.49 7.10
N MET A 164 5.62 -12.47 6.85
CA MET A 164 5.47 -13.79 7.48
C MET A 164 5.50 -13.72 9.01
N LYS A 165 6.29 -12.81 9.61
CA LYS A 165 6.32 -12.65 11.07
C LYS A 165 4.97 -12.21 11.66
N ILE A 166 4.09 -11.58 10.88
CA ILE A 166 2.78 -11.08 11.36
C ILE A 166 1.61 -11.97 10.96
N VAL A 167 1.79 -12.95 10.08
CA VAL A 167 0.69 -13.83 9.62
C VAL A 167 0.93 -15.32 9.85
N GLU A 168 2.17 -15.75 10.01
CA GLU A 168 2.51 -17.15 10.22
C GLU A 168 2.15 -17.63 11.64
N ILE A 169 1.53 -18.80 11.71
CA ILE A 169 1.23 -19.53 12.93
C ILE A 169 2.46 -20.32 13.37
N LYS A 170 2.99 -19.97 14.56
CA LYS A 170 4.22 -20.54 15.10
C LYS A 170 3.93 -21.57 16.20
N GLN A 171 4.97 -22.24 16.67
CA GLN A 171 4.87 -23.22 17.76
C GLN A 171 4.35 -22.61 19.07
N GLN A 172 4.64 -21.33 19.29
CA GLN A 172 4.18 -20.55 20.43
C GLN A 172 3.19 -19.49 19.96
N PRO A 173 2.18 -19.17 20.78
CA PRO A 173 1.23 -18.13 20.41
C PRO A 173 1.88 -16.76 20.51
N VAL A 174 1.38 -15.81 19.72
CA VAL A 174 1.79 -14.41 19.79
C VAL A 174 0.59 -13.58 20.22
N ILE A 175 0.67 -13.05 21.44
CA ILE A 175 -0.36 -12.16 21.99
C ILE A 175 -0.05 -10.73 21.52
N GLY A 176 -1.00 -10.14 20.83
CA GLY A 176 -0.92 -8.76 20.38
C GLY A 176 -0.98 -7.78 21.54
N GLN A 177 -0.32 -6.63 21.38
CA GLN A 177 -0.25 -5.58 22.38
C GLN A 177 -0.02 -4.24 21.69
N GLU A 178 -0.82 -3.23 22.04
CA GLU A 178 -0.62 -1.87 21.54
C GLU A 178 0.72 -1.28 21.98
N LEU A 179 1.33 -0.49 21.11
CA LEU A 179 2.47 0.35 21.48
C LEU A 179 2.03 1.44 22.48
N PRO A 180 2.90 1.80 23.43
CA PRO A 180 2.62 2.93 24.31
C PRO A 180 2.62 4.24 23.51
N SER A 181 1.89 5.26 23.99
CA SER A 181 1.73 6.55 23.28
C SER A 181 3.04 7.30 23.06
N ASP A 182 4.06 7.04 23.87
CA ASP A 182 5.39 7.63 23.80
C ASP A 182 6.39 6.79 22.98
N PHE A 183 5.94 5.69 22.35
CA PHE A 183 6.80 4.83 21.54
C PHE A 183 7.51 5.64 20.44
N GLN A 184 8.84 5.59 20.45
CA GLN A 184 9.67 6.27 19.48
C GLN A 184 10.40 5.26 18.60
N PRO A 185 10.64 5.57 17.32
CA PRO A 185 11.47 4.74 16.50
C PRO A 185 12.94 4.73 16.97
N LEU A 186 13.69 3.71 16.58
CA LEU A 186 15.00 3.39 17.15
C LEU A 186 16.12 4.32 16.62
N TRP A 187 16.12 5.60 17.02
CA TRP A 187 16.90 6.68 16.37
C TRP A 187 18.36 6.86 16.82
N ASN A 188 18.86 6.12 17.81
CA ASN A 188 20.18 6.41 18.41
C ASN A 188 21.02 5.16 18.69
N GLN A 189 21.38 4.47 17.60
CA GLN A 189 22.15 3.22 17.64
C GLN A 189 23.64 3.44 17.96
N SER A 190 24.16 4.65 17.74
CA SER A 190 25.60 4.96 17.77
C SER A 190 26.24 4.91 19.15
N LYS A 191 25.43 4.92 20.23
CA LYS A 191 25.91 4.86 21.62
C LYS A 191 25.92 3.45 22.20
N TRP A 192 25.43 2.45 21.47
CA TRP A 192 25.28 1.10 21.99
C TRP A 192 26.39 0.18 21.47
N ASN A 193 26.88 -0.69 22.34
CA ASN A 193 27.68 -1.82 21.90
C ASN A 193 26.78 -2.86 21.18
N GLN A 194 27.40 -3.83 20.52
CA GLN A 194 26.68 -4.79 19.68
C GLN A 194 25.61 -5.59 20.45
N GLU A 195 25.96 -6.10 21.64
CA GLU A 195 25.06 -6.91 22.46
C GLU A 195 23.82 -6.12 22.92
N VAL A 196 24.03 -4.89 23.41
CA VAL A 196 22.94 -4.01 23.84
C VAL A 196 22.04 -3.64 22.66
N PHE A 197 22.64 -3.38 21.50
CA PHE A 197 21.90 -3.06 20.28
C PHE A 197 21.02 -4.22 19.81
N GLU A 198 21.57 -5.44 19.70
CA GLU A 198 20.81 -6.62 19.28
C GLU A 198 19.64 -6.91 20.23
N LYS A 199 19.88 -6.81 21.54
CA LYS A 199 18.81 -6.98 22.54
C LYS A 199 17.71 -5.93 22.38
N LYS A 200 18.06 -4.66 22.19
CA LYS A 200 17.10 -3.57 22.00
C LYS A 200 16.35 -3.69 20.69
N LEU A 201 17.04 -4.02 19.59
CA LEU A 201 16.44 -4.25 18.28
C LEU A 201 15.41 -5.39 18.36
N LYS A 202 15.77 -6.52 18.99
CA LYS A 202 14.85 -7.64 19.17
C LYS A 202 13.60 -7.23 19.95
N GLN A 203 13.75 -6.56 21.09
CA GLN A 203 12.62 -6.07 21.88
C GLN A 203 11.73 -5.08 21.10
N TYR A 204 12.37 -4.23 20.29
CA TYR A 204 11.70 -3.25 19.44
C TYR A 204 10.88 -3.93 18.33
N GLU A 205 11.49 -4.86 17.57
CA GLU A 205 10.78 -5.63 16.54
C GLU A 205 9.66 -6.47 17.13
N GLU A 206 9.88 -7.14 18.27
CA GLU A 206 8.82 -7.89 18.97
C GLU A 206 7.65 -7.00 19.39
N SER A 207 7.92 -5.75 19.82
CA SER A 207 6.87 -4.80 20.20
C SER A 207 6.04 -4.37 18.98
N LEU A 208 6.71 -4.06 17.85
CA LEU A 208 6.03 -3.74 16.59
C LEU A 208 5.21 -4.93 16.06
N GLN A 209 5.76 -6.14 16.13
CA GLN A 209 5.06 -7.35 15.69
C GLN A 209 3.77 -7.56 16.51
N LYS A 210 3.84 -7.46 17.84
CA LYS A 210 2.67 -7.59 18.71
C LYS A 210 1.64 -6.48 18.46
N HIS A 211 2.09 -5.26 18.19
CA HIS A 211 1.21 -4.16 17.82
C HIS A 211 0.44 -4.44 16.54
N LEU A 212 1.13 -4.91 15.49
CA LEU A 212 0.48 -5.30 14.25
C LEU A 212 -0.54 -6.43 14.49
N ILE A 213 -0.17 -7.50 15.21
CA ILE A 213 -1.11 -8.61 15.50
C ILE A 213 -2.33 -8.15 16.30
N TYR A 214 -2.18 -7.17 17.20
CA TYR A 214 -3.30 -6.58 17.91
C TYR A 214 -4.31 -5.95 16.94
N PHE A 215 -3.87 -5.17 15.96
CA PHE A 215 -4.79 -4.51 15.03
C PHE A 215 -5.25 -5.39 13.86
N LEU A 216 -4.50 -6.45 13.53
CA LEU A 216 -4.79 -7.30 12.37
C LEU A 216 -5.72 -8.48 12.65
N THR A 217 -5.98 -8.80 13.91
CA THR A 217 -6.81 -9.94 14.31
C THR A 217 -7.87 -9.53 15.32
N LYS A 218 -9.09 -10.08 15.19
CA LYS A 218 -10.22 -9.80 16.08
C LYS A 218 -9.96 -10.23 17.52
N LYS A 219 -9.18 -11.32 17.70
CA LYS A 219 -8.79 -11.85 19.01
C LYS A 219 -7.49 -11.23 19.54
N HIS A 220 -6.92 -10.24 18.84
CA HIS A 220 -5.65 -9.62 19.17
C HIS A 220 -4.52 -10.62 19.42
N ARG A 221 -4.49 -11.73 18.66
CA ARG A 221 -3.64 -12.88 18.90
C ARG A 221 -3.50 -13.74 17.65
N LEU A 222 -2.29 -14.25 17.41
CA LEU A 222 -2.07 -15.45 16.61
C LEU A 222 -1.99 -16.68 17.53
N PRO A 223 -2.79 -17.74 17.28
CA PRO A 223 -2.71 -18.96 18.05
C PRO A 223 -1.37 -19.67 17.84
N ALA A 224 -1.05 -20.61 18.73
CA ALA A 224 -0.01 -21.58 18.53
C ALA A 224 -0.46 -22.65 17.53
N LEU A 225 0.48 -23.26 16.83
CA LEU A 225 0.21 -24.28 15.81
C LEU A 225 -0.61 -25.45 16.34
N HIS A 226 -0.36 -25.88 17.59
CA HIS A 226 -1.09 -26.99 18.22
C HIS A 226 -2.53 -26.62 18.65
N GLU A 227 -2.87 -25.33 18.71
CA GLU A 227 -4.23 -24.85 19.01
C GLU A 227 -5.09 -24.74 17.75
N VAL A 228 -4.47 -24.71 16.57
CA VAL A 228 -5.17 -24.57 15.29
C VAL A 228 -5.78 -25.91 14.86
N GLN A 229 -7.04 -25.86 14.48
CA GLN A 229 -7.80 -26.99 13.94
C GLN A 229 -8.22 -26.69 12.50
N ASN A 230 -8.42 -27.75 11.69
CA ASN A 230 -8.95 -27.64 10.33
C ASN A 230 -8.15 -26.69 9.42
N ILE A 231 -6.83 -26.83 9.43
CA ILE A 231 -5.96 -26.09 8.49
C ILE A 231 -6.34 -26.53 7.07
N ILE A 232 -6.68 -25.57 6.23
CA ILE A 232 -7.11 -25.82 4.85
C ILE A 232 -5.93 -25.74 3.89
N THR A 233 -6.02 -26.46 2.79
CA THR A 233 -5.05 -26.43 1.70
C THR A 233 -5.15 -25.13 0.90
N TYR A 234 -4.16 -24.88 0.04
CA TYR A 234 -4.20 -23.77 -0.91
C TYR A 234 -5.46 -23.79 -1.78
N GLN A 235 -5.84 -24.95 -2.32
CA GLN A 235 -6.99 -25.07 -3.21
C GLN A 235 -8.31 -24.78 -2.47
N GLU A 236 -8.49 -25.36 -1.28
CA GLU A 236 -9.64 -25.07 -0.41
C GLU A 236 -9.69 -23.59 0.00
N THR A 237 -8.52 -22.95 0.16
CA THR A 237 -8.43 -21.51 0.45
C THR A 237 -8.92 -20.67 -0.72
N ILE A 238 -8.50 -20.97 -1.95
CA ILE A 238 -9.00 -20.28 -3.15
C ILE A 238 -10.51 -20.43 -3.26
N GLU A 239 -11.03 -21.65 -3.10
CA GLU A 239 -12.47 -21.93 -3.17
C GLU A 239 -13.25 -21.18 -2.10
N LEU A 240 -12.76 -21.16 -0.85
CA LEU A 240 -13.35 -20.39 0.24
C LEU A 240 -13.40 -18.90 -0.11
N LEU A 241 -12.28 -18.31 -0.54
CA LEU A 241 -12.22 -16.88 -0.84
C LEU A 241 -13.14 -16.51 -2.01
N GLU A 242 -13.18 -17.32 -3.07
CA GLU A 242 -14.10 -17.09 -4.18
C GLU A 242 -15.57 -17.20 -3.77
N GLN A 243 -15.93 -18.18 -2.94
CA GLN A 243 -17.28 -18.27 -2.37
C GLN A 243 -17.64 -17.02 -1.56
N LEU A 244 -16.71 -16.51 -0.74
CA LEU A 244 -16.91 -15.29 0.02
C LEU A 244 -17.03 -14.05 -0.88
N ILE A 245 -16.29 -13.99 -1.98
CA ILE A 245 -16.39 -12.91 -2.98
C ILE A 245 -17.75 -12.95 -3.70
N LEU A 246 -18.27 -14.12 -4.03
CA LEU A 246 -19.50 -14.28 -4.81
C LEU A 246 -20.80 -14.18 -3.99
N LYS A 247 -20.75 -14.38 -2.67
CA LYS A 247 -21.93 -14.39 -1.80
C LYS A 247 -22.35 -12.98 -1.36
N GLU A 248 -23.53 -12.48 -1.73
CA GLU A 248 -23.96 -11.08 -1.49
C GLU A 248 -23.72 -10.58 -0.05
N ASP A 249 -24.33 -11.22 0.95
CA ASP A 249 -24.23 -10.84 2.35
C ASP A 249 -23.42 -11.85 3.17
N VAL A 250 -22.20 -11.48 3.52
CA VAL A 250 -21.33 -12.27 4.40
C VAL A 250 -20.48 -11.37 5.29
N ASP A 251 -20.42 -11.68 6.58
CA ASP A 251 -19.41 -11.12 7.47
C ASP A 251 -18.06 -11.78 7.17
N ILE A 252 -17.20 -11.06 6.47
CA ILE A 252 -15.92 -11.58 5.97
C ILE A 252 -14.94 -11.82 7.12
N LEU A 253 -14.90 -10.90 8.10
CA LEU A 253 -14.01 -11.05 9.26
C LEU A 253 -14.41 -12.26 10.08
N GLU A 254 -15.70 -12.44 10.32
CA GLU A 254 -16.19 -13.64 11.03
C GLU A 254 -15.89 -14.93 10.24
N ALA A 255 -16.06 -14.90 8.91
CA ALA A 255 -15.79 -16.05 8.07
C ALA A 255 -14.30 -16.45 8.03
N LEU A 256 -13.37 -15.50 8.23
CA LEU A 256 -11.93 -15.72 8.18
C LEU A 256 -11.25 -15.84 9.55
N GLY A 257 -11.88 -15.41 10.64
CA GLY A 257 -11.26 -15.24 11.97
C GLY A 257 -10.57 -16.47 12.58
N ASP A 258 -10.98 -17.67 12.19
CA ASP A 258 -10.34 -18.94 12.60
C ASP A 258 -10.00 -19.81 11.37
N LYS A 259 -9.67 -19.18 10.23
CA LYS A 259 -9.28 -19.87 9.00
C LYS A 259 -7.79 -19.71 8.75
N PHE A 260 -7.13 -20.86 8.58
CA PHE A 260 -5.69 -20.95 8.41
C PHE A 260 -5.38 -21.77 7.17
N SER A 261 -4.48 -21.27 6.32
CA SER A 261 -4.08 -21.94 5.08
C SER A 261 -2.66 -22.48 5.20
N VAL A 262 -2.39 -23.66 4.63
CA VAL A 262 -1.02 -24.09 4.35
C VAL A 262 -0.55 -23.48 3.03
N LEU A 263 0.48 -22.64 3.05
CA LEU A 263 1.19 -22.15 1.87
C LEU A 263 2.68 -22.48 1.99
N ASN A 264 3.19 -23.31 1.08
CA ASN A 264 4.63 -23.65 1.01
C ASN A 264 5.21 -24.07 2.38
N ASP A 265 4.55 -25.04 3.03
CA ASP A 265 4.86 -25.57 4.37
C ASP A 265 4.65 -24.62 5.56
N HIS A 266 4.22 -23.37 5.32
CA HIS A 266 3.84 -22.43 6.37
C HIS A 266 2.33 -22.46 6.60
N VAL A 267 1.91 -22.37 7.86
CA VAL A 267 0.51 -22.18 8.24
C VAL A 267 0.29 -20.70 8.50
N ILE A 268 -0.64 -20.07 7.79
CA ILE A 268 -0.87 -18.61 7.87
C ILE A 268 -2.31 -18.28 8.25
N SER A 269 -2.50 -17.17 8.96
CA SER A 269 -3.81 -16.59 9.25
C SER A 269 -4.39 -15.86 8.03
N LEU A 270 -5.54 -16.30 7.54
CA LEU A 270 -6.25 -15.61 6.46
C LEU A 270 -6.87 -14.29 6.93
N GLU A 271 -7.31 -14.22 8.19
CA GLU A 271 -7.80 -12.99 8.81
C GLU A 271 -6.72 -11.91 8.79
N ALA A 272 -5.52 -12.21 9.28
CA ALA A 272 -4.44 -11.23 9.34
C ALA A 272 -4.09 -10.70 7.95
N LEU A 273 -3.96 -11.59 6.96
CA LEU A 273 -3.68 -11.19 5.57
C LEU A 273 -4.79 -10.36 4.94
N PHE A 274 -6.05 -10.75 5.14
CA PHE A 274 -7.20 -9.97 4.69
C PHE A 274 -7.23 -8.57 5.31
N THR A 275 -6.96 -8.47 6.62
CA THR A 275 -6.95 -7.18 7.32
C THR A 275 -5.82 -6.27 6.84
N ILE A 276 -4.65 -6.82 6.49
CA ILE A 276 -3.55 -6.06 5.86
C ILE A 276 -4.01 -5.38 4.58
N TYR A 277 -4.56 -6.15 3.62
CA TYR A 277 -5.04 -5.59 2.35
C TYR A 277 -6.17 -4.57 2.57
N THR A 278 -7.05 -4.84 3.52
CA THR A 278 -8.17 -3.93 3.81
C THR A 278 -7.66 -2.58 4.32
N HIS A 279 -6.67 -2.56 5.21
CA HIS A 279 -6.06 -1.30 5.65
C HIS A 279 -5.33 -0.56 4.53
N GLN A 280 -4.57 -1.28 3.69
CA GLN A 280 -3.88 -0.67 2.54
C GLN A 280 -4.87 0.02 1.60
N LEU A 281 -5.97 -0.68 1.26
CA LEU A 281 -7.04 -0.11 0.44
C LEU A 281 -7.79 1.02 1.15
N CYS A 282 -8.07 0.92 2.45
CA CYS A 282 -8.65 2.03 3.22
C CYS A 282 -7.77 3.28 3.09
N ASN A 283 -6.47 3.16 3.33
CA ASN A 283 -5.56 4.29 3.30
C ASN A 283 -5.56 4.97 1.94
N GLU A 284 -5.52 4.16 0.88
CA GLU A 284 -5.51 4.63 -0.49
C GLU A 284 -6.84 5.28 -0.90
N PHE A 285 -7.95 4.55 -0.78
CA PHE A 285 -9.24 4.99 -1.27
C PHE A 285 -9.86 6.10 -0.43
N SER A 286 -9.49 6.23 0.84
CA SER A 286 -9.86 7.40 1.64
C SER A 286 -9.37 8.68 0.96
N VAL A 287 -8.19 8.66 0.35
CA VAL A 287 -7.66 9.82 -0.37
C VAL A 287 -8.28 9.93 -1.76
N LEU A 288 -8.26 8.85 -2.55
CA LEU A 288 -8.72 8.91 -3.94
C LEU A 288 -10.19 9.35 -4.05
N GLU A 289 -11.07 8.83 -3.20
CA GLU A 289 -12.49 9.20 -3.22
C GLU A 289 -12.74 10.65 -2.79
N HIS A 290 -11.93 11.23 -1.89
CA HIS A 290 -12.08 12.64 -1.48
C HIS A 290 -11.41 13.63 -2.44
N MET A 291 -10.30 13.22 -3.05
CA MET A 291 -9.42 14.10 -3.80
C MET A 291 -9.69 14.13 -5.30
N LEU A 292 -10.49 13.20 -5.84
CA LEU A 292 -10.71 13.06 -7.28
C LEU A 292 -12.20 13.13 -7.67
N PRO A 293 -12.90 14.27 -7.42
CA PRO A 293 -14.31 14.43 -7.75
C PRO A 293 -14.61 14.40 -9.25
N GLN A 294 -13.61 14.64 -10.10
CA GLN A 294 -13.72 14.47 -11.55
C GLN A 294 -13.87 13.00 -11.96
N GLY A 295 -13.62 12.06 -11.03
CA GLY A 295 -13.58 10.63 -11.26
C GLY A 295 -12.19 10.12 -11.65
N TYR A 296 -11.96 8.82 -11.45
CA TYR A 296 -10.65 8.23 -11.70
C TYR A 296 -10.68 6.81 -12.28
N VAL A 297 -9.60 6.50 -12.99
CA VAL A 297 -9.25 5.18 -13.52
C VAL A 297 -8.20 4.58 -12.59
N TYR A 298 -8.55 3.50 -11.91
CA TYR A 298 -7.69 2.80 -10.97
C TYR A 298 -7.01 1.61 -11.64
N THR A 299 -5.68 1.59 -11.68
CA THR A 299 -4.92 0.48 -12.26
C THR A 299 -4.47 -0.49 -11.18
N ILE A 300 -4.46 -1.80 -11.44
CA ILE A 300 -4.03 -2.81 -10.46
C ILE A 300 -2.99 -3.71 -11.11
N ASN A 301 -1.86 -3.86 -10.43
CA ASN A 301 -0.84 -4.84 -10.77
C ASN A 301 -0.83 -5.95 -9.70
N PRO A 302 -0.92 -7.23 -10.09
CA PRO A 302 -0.73 -8.33 -9.16
C PRO A 302 0.64 -8.27 -8.46
N PRO A 303 0.71 -8.56 -7.14
CA PRO A 303 1.94 -8.50 -6.34
C PRO A 303 2.88 -9.70 -6.59
N ALA A 304 3.06 -10.13 -7.85
CA ALA A 304 3.65 -11.44 -8.15
C ALA A 304 5.13 -11.60 -7.77
N ILE A 305 5.87 -10.50 -7.70
CA ILE A 305 7.30 -10.53 -7.40
C ILE A 305 7.60 -10.74 -5.91
N PHE A 306 6.63 -10.46 -5.02
CA PHE A 306 6.83 -10.48 -3.56
C PHE A 306 6.31 -11.75 -2.90
N THR A 307 6.16 -12.85 -3.63
CA THR A 307 5.45 -14.06 -3.17
C THR A 307 6.36 -15.26 -2.88
N THR A 308 7.68 -15.07 -2.85
CA THR A 308 8.64 -16.18 -2.87
C THR A 308 8.45 -17.17 -1.71
N GLN A 309 8.25 -16.69 -0.48
CA GLN A 309 8.01 -17.54 0.71
C GLN A 309 6.70 -18.32 0.65
N ILE A 310 5.70 -17.77 -0.02
CA ILE A 310 4.39 -18.39 -0.14
C ILE A 310 4.24 -19.14 -1.47
N GLY A 311 5.30 -19.61 -2.12
CA GLY A 311 5.21 -20.44 -3.34
C GLY A 311 5.32 -19.70 -4.67
N GLY A 312 5.68 -18.41 -4.63
CA GLY A 312 5.94 -17.57 -5.80
C GLY A 312 4.69 -17.27 -6.63
N VAL A 313 4.88 -17.03 -7.93
CA VAL A 313 3.83 -16.65 -8.89
C VAL A 313 2.60 -17.58 -8.84
N LYS A 314 2.77 -18.84 -8.44
CA LYS A 314 1.68 -19.82 -8.31
C LYS A 314 0.60 -19.41 -7.32
N ASN A 315 0.94 -18.64 -6.29
CA ASN A 315 0.04 -18.28 -5.20
C ASN A 315 -0.43 -16.82 -5.27
N VAL A 316 -0.17 -16.15 -6.40
CA VAL A 316 -0.67 -14.79 -6.68
C VAL A 316 -2.18 -14.73 -6.69
N ASN A 317 -2.84 -15.81 -7.12
CA ASN A 317 -4.30 -15.88 -7.13
C ASN A 317 -4.87 -15.63 -5.73
N LEU A 318 -4.27 -16.21 -4.68
CA LEU A 318 -4.71 -16.02 -3.31
C LEU A 318 -4.65 -14.54 -2.90
N LEU A 319 -3.54 -13.85 -3.21
CA LEU A 319 -3.37 -12.43 -2.90
C LEU A 319 -4.39 -11.56 -3.66
N ASN A 320 -4.63 -11.86 -4.93
CA ASN A 320 -5.67 -11.18 -5.72
C ASN A 320 -7.06 -11.40 -5.12
N ARG A 321 -7.42 -12.63 -4.73
CA ARG A 321 -8.71 -12.91 -4.08
C ARG A 321 -8.85 -12.18 -2.76
N LEU A 322 -7.80 -12.12 -1.93
CA LEU A 322 -7.82 -11.33 -0.69
C LEU A 322 -8.04 -9.84 -0.97
N GLN A 323 -7.34 -9.26 -1.96
CA GLN A 323 -7.52 -7.86 -2.34
C GLN A 323 -8.95 -7.58 -2.85
N ILE A 324 -9.50 -8.46 -3.70
CA ILE A 324 -10.88 -8.36 -4.20
C ILE A 324 -11.89 -8.46 -3.06
N LEU A 325 -11.65 -9.38 -2.12
CA LEU A 325 -12.49 -9.54 -0.94
C LEU A 325 -12.42 -8.30 -0.03
N SER A 326 -11.25 -7.67 0.10
CA SER A 326 -11.09 -6.39 0.80
C SER A 326 -11.86 -5.26 0.11
N PHE A 327 -11.83 -5.17 -1.22
CA PHE A 327 -12.69 -4.24 -1.95
C PHE A 327 -14.17 -4.46 -1.64
N LYS A 328 -14.61 -5.72 -1.66
CA LYS A 328 -16.00 -6.07 -1.33
C LYS A 328 -16.38 -5.64 0.10
N GLN A 329 -15.48 -5.82 1.07
CA GLN A 329 -15.71 -5.34 2.43
C GLN A 329 -15.87 -3.82 2.48
N LEU A 330 -15.02 -3.07 1.79
CA LEU A 330 -15.12 -1.61 1.74
C LEU A 330 -16.35 -1.11 1.00
N LYS A 331 -16.87 -1.86 0.02
CA LYS A 331 -18.14 -1.54 -0.66
C LYS A 331 -19.35 -1.49 0.28
N LYS A 332 -19.27 -2.12 1.46
CA LYS A 332 -20.34 -2.07 2.46
C LYS A 332 -20.47 -0.69 3.11
N THR A 333 -19.38 0.08 3.13
CA THR A 333 -19.30 1.38 3.81
C THR A 333 -18.98 2.53 2.85
N SER A 334 -18.65 2.25 1.59
CA SER A 334 -18.44 3.23 0.52
C SER A 334 -18.99 2.74 -0.81
N SER A 335 -19.68 3.62 -1.55
CA SER A 335 -20.16 3.37 -2.91
C SER A 335 -19.06 3.50 -3.98
N PHE A 336 -17.86 3.96 -3.60
CA PHE A 336 -16.79 4.36 -4.52
C PHE A 336 -17.34 5.22 -5.67
N GLU A 337 -17.91 6.36 -5.32
CA GLU A 337 -18.64 7.22 -6.25
C GLU A 337 -17.72 7.76 -7.35
N ASN A 338 -16.49 8.07 -6.99
CA ASN A 338 -15.52 8.70 -7.88
C ASN A 338 -14.71 7.67 -8.69
N LEU A 339 -14.59 6.42 -8.22
CA LEU A 339 -14.06 5.33 -9.03
C LEU A 339 -14.94 5.07 -10.27
N LYS A 340 -14.38 5.23 -11.47
CA LYS A 340 -15.12 5.02 -12.74
C LYS A 340 -14.70 3.76 -13.47
N VAL A 341 -13.40 3.48 -13.47
CA VAL A 341 -12.82 2.37 -14.23
C VAL A 341 -11.78 1.64 -13.40
N ILE A 342 -11.78 0.32 -13.49
CA ILE A 342 -10.73 -0.55 -12.96
C ILE A 342 -10.01 -1.20 -14.14
N GLY A 343 -8.72 -0.91 -14.26
CA GLY A 343 -7.80 -1.61 -15.16
C GLY A 343 -7.00 -2.65 -14.38
N PHE A 344 -7.28 -3.94 -14.58
CA PHE A 344 -6.55 -5.02 -13.91
C PHE A 344 -5.54 -5.68 -14.86
N ASN A 345 -4.28 -5.78 -14.43
CA ASN A 345 -3.23 -6.43 -15.20
C ASN A 345 -3.23 -7.93 -14.93
N ASN A 346 -3.97 -8.69 -15.73
CA ASN A 346 -4.28 -10.11 -15.47
C ASN A 346 -3.19 -11.12 -15.88
N TYR A 347 -1.93 -10.68 -16.03
CA TYR A 347 -0.85 -11.52 -16.60
C TYR A 347 -0.57 -12.80 -15.80
N SER A 348 -0.74 -12.77 -14.48
CA SER A 348 -0.51 -13.92 -13.59
C SER A 348 -1.80 -14.63 -13.16
N ASP A 349 -2.96 -14.05 -13.44
CA ASP A 349 -4.25 -14.51 -12.93
C ASP A 349 -5.41 -13.97 -13.78
N LYS A 350 -5.75 -14.71 -14.84
CA LYS A 350 -6.75 -14.28 -15.82
C LYS A 350 -8.16 -14.22 -15.25
N GLU A 351 -8.50 -15.12 -14.34
CA GLU A 351 -9.85 -15.27 -13.83
C GLU A 351 -10.24 -14.17 -12.82
N ALA A 352 -9.26 -13.55 -12.16
CA ALA A 352 -9.52 -12.47 -11.21
C ALA A 352 -10.31 -11.29 -11.82
N ILE A 353 -10.20 -11.03 -13.13
CA ILE A 353 -10.97 -9.96 -13.78
C ILE A 353 -12.49 -10.20 -13.68
N ASN A 354 -12.94 -11.45 -13.69
CA ASN A 354 -14.35 -11.81 -13.58
C ASN A 354 -14.85 -11.58 -12.14
N LEU A 355 -14.00 -11.82 -11.14
CA LEU A 355 -14.30 -11.51 -9.75
C LEU A 355 -14.35 -9.99 -9.50
N PHE A 356 -13.45 -9.21 -10.11
CA PHE A 356 -13.54 -7.74 -10.09
C PHE A 356 -14.84 -7.25 -10.73
N ARG A 357 -15.25 -7.81 -11.89
CA ARG A 357 -16.54 -7.50 -12.52
C ARG A 357 -17.73 -7.83 -11.63
N HIS A 358 -17.67 -8.90 -10.86
CA HIS A 358 -18.72 -9.23 -9.91
C HIS A 358 -18.80 -8.20 -8.78
N VAL A 359 -17.67 -7.87 -8.13
CA VAL A 359 -17.64 -6.89 -7.03
C VAL A 359 -17.98 -5.48 -7.52
N PHE A 360 -17.52 -5.10 -8.71
CA PHE A 360 -17.72 -3.79 -9.33
C PHE A 360 -18.64 -3.87 -10.55
N PHE A 361 -19.78 -4.55 -10.40
CA PHE A 361 -20.78 -4.70 -11.47
C PHE A 361 -21.32 -3.35 -11.99
N ASP A 362 -21.22 -2.31 -11.18
CA ASP A 362 -21.65 -0.94 -11.45
C ASP A 362 -20.56 -0.05 -12.06
N LYS A 363 -19.34 -0.58 -12.25
CA LYS A 363 -18.19 0.15 -12.83
C LYS A 363 -17.69 -0.51 -14.11
N ILE A 364 -16.84 0.19 -14.86
CA ILE A 364 -16.15 -0.39 -16.01
C ILE A 364 -14.95 -1.18 -15.50
N VAL A 365 -14.88 -2.48 -15.81
CA VAL A 365 -13.74 -3.34 -15.46
C VAL A 365 -13.13 -3.95 -16.72
N VAL A 366 -11.88 -3.57 -16.98
CA VAL A 366 -11.13 -3.94 -18.19
C VAL A 366 -9.74 -4.47 -17.84
N GLU A 367 -9.13 -5.16 -18.80
CA GLU A 367 -7.70 -5.43 -18.72
C GLU A 367 -6.93 -4.11 -18.83
N THR A 368 -5.86 -3.92 -18.05
CA THR A 368 -5.09 -2.66 -18.07
C THR A 368 -4.63 -2.30 -19.48
N GLN A 369 -4.26 -3.26 -20.31
CA GLN A 369 -3.83 -3.05 -21.70
C GLN A 369 -4.90 -2.38 -22.57
N ALA A 370 -6.20 -2.60 -22.28
CA ALA A 370 -7.29 -1.98 -23.01
C ALA A 370 -7.40 -0.47 -22.78
N LEU A 371 -6.77 0.06 -21.71
CA LEU A 371 -6.67 1.49 -21.46
C LEU A 371 -5.62 2.18 -22.34
N PHE A 372 -4.77 1.41 -23.05
CA PHE A 372 -3.60 1.92 -23.78
C PHE A 372 -3.61 1.50 -25.26
N GLU A 373 -4.37 2.21 -26.09
CA GLU A 373 -4.39 2.00 -27.55
C GLU A 373 -3.03 2.35 -28.18
N GLN A 374 -2.44 1.40 -28.92
CA GLN A 374 -1.10 1.55 -29.50
C GLN A 374 -0.01 1.88 -28.45
N GLY A 375 -0.26 1.55 -27.18
CA GLY A 375 0.63 1.86 -26.06
C GLY A 375 0.43 3.24 -25.42
N HIS A 376 -0.55 4.02 -25.88
CA HIS A 376 -0.88 5.33 -25.33
C HIS A 376 -2.22 5.31 -24.62
N TYR A 377 -2.31 5.97 -23.46
CA TYR A 377 -3.56 6.07 -22.71
C TYR A 377 -4.67 6.71 -23.57
N SER A 378 -5.80 6.01 -23.73
CA SER A 378 -6.80 6.31 -24.76
C SER A 378 -8.17 6.74 -24.22
N MET A 379 -8.37 6.72 -22.89
CA MET A 379 -9.64 7.15 -22.30
C MET A 379 -9.90 8.63 -22.59
N LYS A 380 -11.09 8.93 -23.10
CA LYS A 380 -11.49 10.29 -23.52
C LYS A 380 -12.01 11.13 -22.37
N ASP A 381 -12.65 10.49 -21.39
CA ASP A 381 -13.19 11.16 -20.22
C ASP A 381 -12.05 11.80 -19.40
N PRO A 382 -12.30 12.97 -18.76
CA PRO A 382 -11.28 13.73 -18.04
C PRO A 382 -10.96 13.15 -16.65
N TYR A 383 -10.98 11.82 -16.54
CA TYR A 383 -10.66 11.10 -15.32
C TYR A 383 -9.16 11.15 -15.03
N ALA A 384 -8.83 11.21 -13.74
CA ALA A 384 -7.46 11.01 -13.30
C ALA A 384 -7.08 9.53 -13.46
N LEU A 385 -5.95 9.25 -14.11
CA LEU A 385 -5.34 7.93 -14.13
C LEU A 385 -4.54 7.76 -12.85
N VAL A 386 -4.87 6.75 -12.06
CA VAL A 386 -4.12 6.37 -10.85
C VAL A 386 -3.13 5.27 -11.22
N LEU A 387 -1.85 5.60 -11.16
CA LEU A 387 -0.73 4.67 -11.33
C LEU A 387 -0.25 4.19 -9.96
N HIS A 388 0.24 2.95 -9.94
CA HIS A 388 0.81 2.34 -8.75
C HIS A 388 2.25 1.97 -9.04
N ASN A 389 3.11 2.20 -8.06
CA ASN A 389 4.38 1.51 -7.98
C ASN A 389 4.15 0.01 -7.72
N ASN A 390 5.21 -0.79 -7.83
CA ASN A 390 5.15 -2.20 -7.46
C ASN A 390 6.36 -2.46 -6.56
N SER A 391 6.20 -2.06 -5.31
CA SER A 391 7.28 -1.97 -4.33
C SER A 391 6.93 -2.75 -3.07
N ASP A 392 7.91 -3.47 -2.57
CA ASP A 392 8.02 -4.04 -1.23
C ASP A 392 9.03 -3.28 -0.37
N ALA A 393 9.78 -2.37 -1.00
CA ALA A 393 10.93 -1.75 -0.42
C ALA A 393 10.53 -0.60 0.49
N PHE A 394 11.38 -0.34 1.48
CA PHE A 394 11.22 0.72 2.49
C PHE A 394 11.45 2.14 1.94
N GLY A 395 10.94 2.39 0.73
CA GLY A 395 10.46 3.70 0.31
C GLY A 395 11.31 4.49 -0.69
N GLN A 396 12.24 3.90 -1.45
CA GLN A 396 13.20 4.73 -2.21
C GLN A 396 13.45 4.40 -3.69
N ASN A 397 12.90 3.33 -4.22
CA ASN A 397 13.23 2.91 -5.59
C ASN A 397 12.87 3.98 -6.64
N ILE A 398 11.79 4.73 -6.39
CA ILE A 398 11.40 5.90 -7.20
C ILE A 398 12.48 7.00 -7.17
N GLU A 399 13.13 7.24 -6.03
CA GLU A 399 14.15 8.29 -5.90
C GLU A 399 15.50 7.87 -6.53
N THR A 400 15.88 6.58 -6.43
CA THR A 400 17.26 6.15 -6.72
C THR A 400 17.44 5.19 -7.89
N GLU A 401 16.48 4.31 -8.18
CA GLU A 401 16.67 3.30 -9.22
C GLU A 401 16.65 3.90 -10.62
N GLY A 402 17.35 3.22 -11.54
CA GLY A 402 17.19 3.44 -12.98
C GLY A 402 15.97 2.66 -13.52
N PRO A 403 15.65 2.79 -14.81
CA PRO A 403 14.41 2.27 -15.39
C PRO A 403 14.43 0.75 -15.66
N SER A 404 14.74 -0.05 -14.64
CA SER A 404 14.74 -1.53 -14.68
C SER A 404 13.55 -2.17 -13.96
N SER A 405 12.98 -1.46 -12.98
CA SER A 405 11.79 -1.83 -12.19
C SER A 405 10.63 -0.87 -12.50
N LEU A 406 9.42 -1.17 -12.05
CA LEU A 406 8.29 -0.24 -12.19
C LEU A 406 8.56 1.07 -11.46
N ASP A 407 9.08 0.97 -10.24
CA ASP A 407 9.44 2.11 -9.40
C ASP A 407 10.52 2.97 -10.04
N GLY A 408 11.58 2.34 -10.55
CA GLY A 408 12.66 3.02 -11.23
C GLY A 408 12.20 3.65 -12.55
N VAL A 409 11.24 3.04 -13.25
CA VAL A 409 10.58 3.63 -14.43
C VAL A 409 9.78 4.87 -14.04
N ILE A 410 8.92 4.79 -13.01
CA ILE A 410 8.15 5.92 -12.50
C ILE A 410 9.12 7.04 -12.07
N GLY A 411 10.14 6.70 -11.31
CA GLY A 411 11.16 7.64 -10.84
C GLY A 411 11.97 8.31 -11.94
N SER A 412 12.30 7.56 -12.99
CA SER A 412 13.14 8.04 -14.11
C SER A 412 12.36 8.92 -15.09
N TYR A 413 11.09 8.61 -15.31
CA TYR A 413 10.25 9.21 -16.35
C TYR A 413 9.05 9.99 -15.78
N SER A 414 9.19 10.53 -14.57
CA SER A 414 8.26 11.50 -14.00
C SER A 414 8.95 12.40 -12.98
N ASP A 415 8.20 13.35 -12.45
CA ASP A 415 8.62 14.17 -11.31
C ASP A 415 8.34 13.51 -9.95
N ALA A 416 7.89 12.25 -9.90
CA ALA A 416 7.60 11.53 -8.65
C ALA A 416 8.80 11.49 -7.69
N ALA A 417 10.03 11.33 -8.22
CA ALA A 417 11.26 11.34 -7.43
C ALA A 417 11.50 12.69 -6.73
N CYS A 418 11.04 13.80 -7.32
CA CYS A 418 11.09 15.12 -6.69
C CYS A 418 10.04 15.24 -5.58
N HIS A 419 8.83 14.71 -5.81
CA HIS A 419 7.74 14.81 -4.85
C HIS A 419 7.97 13.98 -3.59
N LEU A 420 8.52 12.77 -3.75
CA LEU A 420 8.69 11.79 -2.67
C LEU A 420 10.07 11.83 -2.00
N GLN A 421 10.93 12.78 -2.39
CA GLN A 421 12.30 12.90 -1.92
C GLN A 421 12.38 13.00 -0.40
N ARG A 422 13.15 12.12 0.25
CA ARG A 422 13.13 12.00 1.73
C ARG A 422 13.58 13.23 2.51
N ASN A 423 14.37 14.12 1.90
CA ASN A 423 14.85 15.36 2.50
C ASN A 423 13.99 16.58 2.11
N ARG A 424 12.86 16.37 1.43
CA ARG A 424 11.90 17.43 1.11
C ARG A 424 11.23 17.92 2.42
N GLU A 425 11.41 19.20 2.72
CA GLU A 425 10.96 19.82 3.98
C GLU A 425 9.47 19.64 4.28
N ASN A 426 8.63 19.68 3.24
CA ASN A 426 7.17 19.56 3.36
C ASN A 426 6.61 18.18 2.98
N LEU A 427 7.45 17.14 2.85
CA LEU A 427 7.00 15.78 2.50
C LEU A 427 5.91 15.27 3.44
N VAL A 428 6.11 15.48 4.75
CA VAL A 428 5.24 14.98 5.82
C VAL A 428 4.27 16.04 6.34
N ARG A 429 4.06 17.11 5.57
CA ARG A 429 3.14 18.21 5.94
C ARG A 429 1.70 17.72 6.07
N PHE A 430 1.30 16.74 5.27
CA PHE A 430 -0.08 16.27 5.18
C PHE A 430 -0.17 14.76 5.45
N VAL A 431 -0.06 14.40 6.73
CA VAL A 431 -0.29 13.03 7.23
C VAL A 431 -1.75 12.93 7.72
N MET A 432 -2.48 11.92 7.24
CA MET A 432 -3.94 11.76 7.42
C MET A 432 -4.35 10.37 7.91
#